data_AF-A0A3A0D5K1-F1
#
_entry.id   AF-A0A3A0D5K1-F1
#
_cell.length_a   1.000
_cell.length_b   1.000
_cell.length_c   1.000
_cell.angle_alpha   90.00
_cell.angle_beta   90.00
_cell.angle_gamma   90.00
#
_symmetry.space_group_name_H-M   'P 1'
#
loop_
_entity.id
_entity.type
_entity.pdbx_description
1 polymer ?
#
loop_
_entity_poly.entity_id
_entity_poly.type
_entity_poly.pdbx_seq_one_letter_code
_entity_poly.pdbx_strand_id
1 'polypeptide(L)'
;MAAKQTLIDLAERFGDRFLVGPESSHVLYWGEPEPSPEPHELRIECENGYIVPKCGDRLVAVTSRRKAAAALTALACVQVGARDGETRAAFRVDDFDAVAAIMRPYPKTRLTQKERAARFARRIGRGMVQEHERQLAKFRARRAARLAGEKSR
;
A
#
# COMPACT_ATOMS: atom_id res chain seq x y z
N MET A 1 -11.87 -15.59 -34.82
CA MET A 1 -11.31 -16.08 -33.54
C MET A 1 -10.81 -14.87 -32.77
N ALA A 2 -11.40 -14.54 -31.62
CA ALA A 2 -10.93 -13.43 -30.81
C ALA A 2 -9.52 -13.74 -30.30
N ALA A 3 -8.55 -12.87 -30.57
CA ALA A 3 -7.22 -12.99 -29.97
C ALA A 3 -7.39 -12.97 -28.45
N LYS A 4 -6.87 -14.00 -27.76
CA LYS A 4 -6.82 -14.04 -26.30
C LYS A 4 -6.03 -12.81 -25.87
N GLN A 5 -6.72 -11.80 -25.32
CA GLN A 5 -6.05 -10.60 -24.85
C GLN A 5 -5.20 -10.99 -23.64
N THR A 6 -3.88 -11.07 -23.86
CA THR A 6 -2.92 -11.34 -22.81
C THR A 6 -2.94 -10.16 -21.83
N LEU A 7 -3.15 -10.46 -20.56
CA LEU A 7 -2.98 -9.50 -19.48
C LEU A 7 -1.51 -9.46 -19.07
N ILE A 8 -0.98 -8.28 -18.76
CA ILE A 8 0.36 -8.16 -18.19
C ILE A 8 0.38 -8.78 -16.79
N ASP A 9 1.30 -9.73 -16.58
CA ASP A 9 1.66 -10.19 -15.24
C ASP A 9 2.59 -9.16 -14.57
N LEU A 10 2.07 -8.47 -13.54
CA LEU A 10 2.84 -7.48 -12.81
C LEU A 10 3.97 -8.09 -11.97
N ALA A 11 3.77 -9.30 -11.44
CA ALA A 11 4.78 -9.97 -10.63
C ALA A 11 5.97 -10.39 -11.51
N GLU A 12 5.71 -10.92 -12.70
CA GLU A 12 6.75 -11.24 -13.68
C GLU A 12 7.47 -9.98 -14.17
N ARG A 13 6.71 -8.92 -14.52
CA ARG A 13 7.28 -7.73 -15.18
C ARG A 13 7.96 -6.74 -14.24
N PHE A 14 7.45 -6.61 -13.01
CA PHE A 14 7.84 -5.54 -12.08
C PHE A 14 8.18 -6.04 -10.67
N GLY A 15 7.95 -7.33 -10.39
CA GLY A 15 8.11 -7.92 -9.06
C GLY A 15 9.56 -8.06 -8.60
N ASP A 16 10.55 -7.77 -9.44
CA ASP A 16 11.96 -7.69 -9.06
C ASP A 16 12.35 -6.31 -8.49
N ARG A 17 11.68 -5.24 -8.97
CA ARG A 17 11.91 -3.83 -8.65
C ARG A 17 10.97 -3.29 -7.58
N PHE A 18 9.68 -3.65 -7.64
CA PHE A 18 8.63 -2.99 -6.88
C PHE A 18 7.82 -3.96 -6.01
N LEU A 19 7.14 -3.40 -5.02
CA LEU A 19 6.20 -4.14 -4.19
C LEU A 19 4.92 -4.41 -4.99
N VAL A 20 4.82 -5.64 -5.49
CA VAL A 20 3.62 -6.18 -6.14
C VAL A 20 2.89 -7.06 -5.12
N GLY A 21 1.58 -6.87 -4.99
CA GLY A 21 0.74 -7.65 -4.08
C GLY A 21 -0.70 -7.75 -4.58
N PRO A 22 -1.52 -8.62 -3.96
CA PRO A 22 -2.93 -8.73 -4.29
C PRO A 22 -3.68 -7.42 -3.97
N GLU A 23 -4.76 -7.16 -4.70
CA GLU A 23 -5.67 -6.08 -4.40
C GLU A 23 -6.24 -6.25 -2.99
N SER A 24 -6.13 -5.22 -2.15
CA SER A 24 -6.54 -5.31 -0.74
C SER A 24 -8.03 -5.60 -0.54
N SER A 25 -8.85 -5.43 -1.57
CA SER A 25 -10.26 -5.82 -1.59
C SER A 25 -10.42 -7.31 -1.24
N HIS A 26 -9.61 -8.19 -1.82
CA HIS A 26 -9.73 -9.64 -1.59
C HIS A 26 -9.56 -9.99 -0.10
N VAL A 27 -8.51 -9.48 0.54
CA VAL A 27 -8.24 -9.72 1.97
C VAL A 27 -9.35 -9.12 2.85
N LEU A 28 -9.92 -7.98 2.47
CA LEU A 28 -11.00 -7.34 3.23
C LEU A 28 -12.31 -8.14 3.18
N TYR A 29 -12.63 -8.77 2.04
CA TYR A 29 -13.87 -9.53 1.88
C TYR A 29 -13.77 -10.97 2.39
N TRP A 30 -12.62 -11.63 2.20
CA TRP A 30 -12.47 -13.07 2.48
C TRP A 30 -11.63 -13.38 3.72
N GLY A 31 -10.98 -12.38 4.32
CA GLY A 31 -10.21 -12.54 5.56
C GLY A 31 -8.86 -13.24 5.40
N GLU A 32 -8.57 -13.81 4.23
CA GLU A 32 -7.33 -14.50 3.92
C GLU A 32 -6.77 -14.02 2.58
N PRO A 33 -5.43 -13.96 2.41
CA PRO A 33 -4.83 -13.72 1.11
C PRO A 33 -5.00 -14.95 0.23
N GLU A 34 -5.43 -14.75 -1.02
CA GLU A 34 -5.50 -15.84 -1.99
C GLU A 34 -4.09 -16.44 -2.21
N PRO A 35 -3.94 -17.78 -2.17
CA PRO A 35 -2.64 -18.42 -2.27
C PRO A 35 -1.95 -18.19 -3.62
N SER A 36 -2.71 -17.88 -4.67
CA SER A 36 -2.21 -17.59 -6.02
C SER A 36 -3.13 -16.58 -6.71
N PRO A 37 -3.01 -15.27 -6.40
CA PRO A 37 -3.85 -14.26 -7.04
C PRO A 37 -3.64 -14.28 -8.55
N GLU A 38 -4.72 -14.18 -9.30
CA GLU A 38 -4.66 -14.10 -10.75
C GLU A 38 -3.98 -12.78 -11.17
N PRO A 39 -3.34 -12.69 -12.36
CA PRO A 39 -2.64 -11.49 -12.78
C PRO A 39 -3.48 -10.21 -12.70
N HIS A 40 -4.81 -10.29 -12.91
CA HIS A 40 -5.73 -9.15 -12.86
C HIS A 40 -6.04 -8.65 -11.45
N GLU A 41 -5.71 -9.44 -10.43
CA GLU A 41 -5.89 -9.11 -9.02
C GLU A 41 -4.60 -8.55 -8.40
N LEU A 42 -3.52 -8.49 -9.17
CA LEU A 42 -2.27 -7.89 -8.71
C LEU A 42 -2.29 -6.37 -8.86
N ARG A 43 -1.59 -5.69 -7.95
CA ARG A 43 -1.31 -4.26 -8.02
C ARG A 43 0.09 -3.91 -7.55
N ILE A 44 0.61 -2.81 -8.07
CA ILE A 44 1.84 -2.16 -7.60
C ILE A 44 1.46 -1.05 -6.61
N GLU A 45 1.88 -1.21 -5.36
CA GLU A 45 1.64 -0.21 -4.32
C GLU A 45 2.53 1.01 -4.54
N CYS A 46 1.95 2.20 -4.40
CA CYS A 46 2.64 3.46 -4.64
C CYS A 46 2.39 4.47 -3.52
N GLU A 47 3.27 5.45 -3.35
CA GLU A 47 3.07 6.53 -2.36
C GLU A 47 1.83 7.37 -2.68
N ASN A 48 1.58 7.59 -3.97
CA ASN A 48 0.48 8.41 -4.46
C ASN A 48 -0.74 7.60 -4.94
N GLY A 49 -0.86 6.31 -4.57
CA GLY A 49 -1.99 5.46 -4.95
C GLY A 49 -1.53 4.05 -5.31
N TYR A 50 -2.00 3.51 -6.43
CA TYR A 50 -1.59 2.20 -6.90
C TYR A 50 -1.70 2.07 -8.43
N ILE A 51 -1.06 1.05 -8.99
CA ILE A 51 -1.11 0.73 -10.43
C ILE A 51 -1.62 -0.70 -10.60
N VAL A 52 -2.63 -0.90 -11.46
CA VAL A 52 -3.22 -2.20 -11.78
C VAL A 52 -3.08 -2.52 -13.27
N PRO A 53 -3.09 -3.81 -13.66
CA PRO A 53 -3.12 -4.16 -15.06
C PRO A 53 -4.49 -3.86 -15.67
N LYS A 54 -4.48 -3.55 -16.97
CA LYS A 54 -5.66 -3.46 -17.83
C LYS A 54 -5.45 -4.41 -19.02
N CYS A 55 -6.50 -4.68 -19.78
CA CYS A 55 -6.42 -5.57 -20.94
C CYS A 55 -5.29 -5.17 -21.91
N GLY A 56 -4.62 -6.20 -22.45
CA GLY A 56 -3.51 -6.03 -23.40
C GLY A 56 -2.25 -5.52 -22.71
N ASP A 57 -1.61 -4.52 -23.34
CA ASP A 57 -0.34 -3.92 -22.91
C ASP A 57 -0.54 -2.66 -22.04
N ARG A 58 -1.72 -2.50 -21.45
CA ARG A 58 -2.10 -1.28 -20.72
C ARG A 58 -2.11 -1.48 -19.22
N LEU A 59 -1.80 -0.41 -18.52
CA LEU A 59 -1.89 -0.29 -17.07
C LEU A 59 -2.82 0.87 -16.72
N VAL A 60 -3.30 0.91 -15.47
CA VAL A 60 -4.07 2.03 -14.93
C VAL A 60 -3.47 2.46 -13.60
N ALA A 61 -3.08 3.73 -13.52
CA ALA A 61 -2.71 4.38 -12.26
C ALA A 61 -3.97 4.97 -11.64
N VAL A 62 -4.20 4.65 -10.37
CA VAL A 62 -5.36 5.14 -9.60
C VAL A 62 -4.85 6.00 -8.45
N THR A 63 -5.39 7.22 -8.33
CA THR A 63 -5.03 8.15 -7.26
C THR A 63 -6.19 9.02 -6.81
N SER A 64 -6.28 9.25 -5.51
CA SER A 64 -7.13 10.29 -4.89
C SER A 64 -6.35 11.56 -4.53
N ARG A 65 -5.04 11.60 -4.80
CA ARG A 65 -4.16 12.72 -4.43
C ARG A 65 -4.21 13.79 -5.52
N ARG A 66 -4.75 14.97 -5.18
CA ARG A 66 -4.91 16.11 -6.12
C ARG A 66 -3.64 16.47 -6.90
N LYS A 67 -2.47 16.52 -6.24
CA LYS A 67 -1.19 16.84 -6.90
C LYS A 67 -0.76 15.77 -7.90
N ALA A 68 -0.92 14.49 -7.55
CA ALA A 68 -0.59 13.39 -8.44
C ALA A 68 -1.58 13.33 -9.62
N ALA A 69 -2.87 13.53 -9.37
CA ALA A 69 -3.89 13.62 -10.41
C ALA A 69 -3.58 14.73 -11.43
N ALA A 70 -3.24 15.94 -10.97
CA ALA A 70 -2.86 17.05 -11.85
C ALA A 70 -1.61 16.72 -12.69
N ALA A 71 -0.60 16.10 -12.07
CA ALA A 71 0.61 15.69 -12.77
C ALA A 71 0.35 14.59 -13.81
N LEU A 72 -0.49 13.60 -13.50
CA LEU A 72 -0.89 12.55 -14.44
C LEU A 72 -1.63 13.14 -15.64
N THR A 73 -2.58 14.06 -15.41
CA THR A 73 -3.31 14.74 -16.49
C THR A 73 -2.42 15.53 -17.44
N ALA A 74 -1.25 15.98 -16.98
CA ALA A 74 -0.28 16.67 -17.81
C ALA A 74 0.54 15.74 -18.73
N LEU A 75 0.49 14.42 -18.54
CA LEU A 75 1.21 13.46 -19.39
C LEU A 75 0.45 13.19 -20.69
N ALA A 76 1.11 13.35 -21.83
CA ALA A 76 0.52 13.06 -23.15
C ALA A 76 0.27 11.55 -23.40
N CYS A 77 0.98 10.68 -22.67
CA CYS A 77 0.90 9.22 -22.83
C CYS A 77 -0.25 8.57 -22.03
N VAL A 78 -1.06 9.35 -21.31
CA VAL A 78 -2.13 8.80 -20.47
C VAL A 78 -3.52 9.26 -20.93
N GLN A 79 -4.49 8.37 -20.82
CA GLN A 79 -5.90 8.67 -20.94
C GLN A 79 -6.53 8.76 -19.55
N VAL A 80 -6.92 9.97 -19.14
CA VAL A 80 -7.48 10.21 -17.81
C VAL A 80 -9.01 10.09 -17.81
N GLY A 81 -9.54 9.40 -16.81
CA GLY A 81 -10.94 9.45 -16.41
C GLY A 81 -11.06 9.65 -14.90
N ALA A 82 -12.24 10.06 -14.45
CA ALA A 82 -12.57 10.15 -13.03
C ALA A 82 -13.70 9.18 -12.69
N ARG A 83 -13.57 8.46 -11.57
CA ARG A 83 -14.62 7.56 -11.07
C ARG A 83 -14.53 7.49 -9.55
N ASP A 84 -15.67 7.60 -8.88
CA ASP A 84 -15.77 7.44 -7.42
C ASP A 84 -14.83 8.37 -6.61
N GLY A 85 -14.57 9.58 -7.12
CA GLY A 85 -13.65 10.54 -6.49
C GLY A 85 -12.16 10.27 -6.72
N GLU A 86 -11.83 9.25 -7.53
CA GLU A 86 -10.47 8.90 -7.90
C GLU A 86 -10.18 9.27 -9.36
N THR A 87 -8.95 9.70 -9.61
CA THR A 87 -8.41 9.86 -10.96
C THR A 87 -7.81 8.53 -11.41
N ARG A 88 -8.20 8.08 -12.60
CA ARG A 88 -7.73 6.86 -13.25
C ARG A 88 -7.04 7.23 -14.55
N ALA A 89 -5.72 7.05 -14.62
CA ALA A 89 -4.92 7.33 -15.80
C ALA A 89 -4.51 6.01 -16.45
N ALA A 90 -5.02 5.71 -17.64
CA ALA A 90 -4.67 4.52 -18.41
C ALA A 90 -3.49 4.82 -19.36
N PHE A 91 -2.48 3.96 -19.41
CA PHE A 91 -1.25 4.17 -20.18
C PHE A 91 -0.66 2.84 -20.68
N ARG A 92 0.26 2.88 -21.65
CA ARG A 92 0.96 1.67 -22.12
C ARG A 92 2.07 1.28 -21.14
N VAL A 93 2.39 -0.01 -21.07
CA VAL A 93 3.49 -0.51 -20.24
C VAL A 93 4.84 0.13 -20.56
N ASP A 94 5.05 0.55 -21.81
CA ASP A 94 6.27 1.22 -22.27
C ASP A 94 6.44 2.61 -21.64
N ASP A 95 5.33 3.27 -21.26
CA ASP A 95 5.32 4.59 -20.62
C ASP A 95 5.43 4.51 -19.09
N PHE A 96 5.71 3.32 -18.55
CA PHE A 96 5.67 3.07 -17.11
C PHE A 96 6.59 3.99 -16.32
N ASP A 97 7.82 4.23 -16.76
CA ASP A 97 8.78 5.02 -15.98
C ASP A 97 8.32 6.49 -15.79
N ALA A 98 7.64 7.07 -16.78
CA ALA A 98 7.07 8.42 -16.68
C ALA A 98 5.95 8.48 -15.64
N VAL A 99 5.07 7.48 -15.62
CA VAL A 99 3.99 7.38 -14.63
C VAL A 99 4.55 7.03 -13.24
N ALA A 100 5.55 6.15 -13.16
CA ALA A 100 6.19 5.74 -11.93
C ALA A 100 6.90 6.90 -11.21
N ALA A 101 7.47 7.86 -11.96
CA ALA A 101 8.03 9.07 -11.37
C ALA A 101 6.99 9.88 -10.57
N ILE A 102 5.74 9.90 -11.03
CA ILE A 102 4.62 10.60 -10.36
C ILE A 102 4.03 9.73 -9.25
N MET A 103 3.75 8.46 -9.53
CA MET A 103 3.09 7.57 -8.59
C MET A 103 3.99 7.18 -7.41
N ARG A 104 5.30 7.09 -7.65
CA ARG A 104 6.33 6.67 -6.70
C ARG A 104 6.04 5.26 -6.14
N PRO A 105 6.17 4.20 -6.96
CA PRO A 105 6.03 2.82 -6.52
C PRO A 105 6.95 2.50 -5.34
N TYR A 106 6.47 1.73 -4.37
CA TYR A 106 7.32 1.27 -3.29
C TYR A 106 8.34 0.27 -3.83
N PRO A 107 9.64 0.48 -3.57
CA PRO A 107 10.66 -0.47 -3.99
C PRO A 107 10.45 -1.78 -3.24
N LYS A 108 10.68 -2.90 -3.92
CA LYS A 108 10.70 -4.21 -3.26
C LYS A 108 11.86 -4.20 -2.28
N THR A 109 11.56 -4.07 -1.00
CA THR A 109 12.60 -4.09 0.02
C THR A 109 13.12 -5.52 0.09
N ARG A 110 14.31 -5.76 -0.47
CA ARG A 110 15.04 -7.03 -0.29
C ARG A 110 15.59 -7.08 1.13
N LEU A 111 14.72 -7.10 2.14
CA LEU A 111 15.16 -7.39 3.50
C LEU A 111 15.62 -8.84 3.52
N THR A 112 16.91 -9.02 3.78
CA THR A 112 17.47 -10.31 4.16
C THR A 112 16.72 -10.86 5.37
N GLN A 113 16.75 -12.17 5.57
CA GLN A 113 16.09 -12.80 6.72
C GLN A 113 16.55 -12.17 8.05
N LYS A 114 17.84 -11.80 8.13
CA LYS A 114 18.44 -11.10 9.27
C LYS A 114 17.83 -9.72 9.49
N GLU A 115 17.64 -8.94 8.42
CA GLU A 115 17.02 -7.61 8.52
C GLU A 115 15.52 -7.67 8.82
N ARG A 116 14.81 -8.68 8.32
CA ARG A 116 13.41 -8.95 8.71
C ARG A 116 13.31 -9.26 10.20
N ALA A 117 14.16 -10.16 10.69
CA ALA A 117 14.21 -10.52 12.11
C ALA A 117 14.53 -9.29 12.98
N ALA A 118 15.52 -8.47 12.58
CA ALA A 118 15.87 -7.25 13.29
C ALA A 118 14.71 -6.22 13.29
N ARG A 119 14.01 -6.05 12.17
CA ARG A 119 12.85 -5.15 12.06
C ARG A 119 11.68 -5.64 12.91
N PHE A 120 11.44 -6.95 12.95
CA PHE A 120 10.42 -7.58 13.78
C PHE A 120 10.74 -7.42 15.27
N ALA A 121 11.98 -7.72 15.69
CA ALA A 121 12.44 -7.53 17.06
C ALA A 121 12.30 -6.08 17.54
N ARG A 122 12.65 -5.10 16.70
CA ARG A 122 12.45 -3.67 16.99
C ARG A 122 10.97 -3.31 17.16
N ARG A 123 10.06 -3.95 16.41
CA ARG A 123 8.62 -3.70 16.51
C ARG A 123 8.05 -4.24 17.83
N ILE A 124 8.43 -5.46 18.22
CA ILE A 124 8.00 -6.06 19.49
C ILE A 124 8.55 -5.26 20.68
N GLY A 125 9.83 -4.89 20.65
CA GLY A 125 10.44 -4.09 21.71
C GLY A 125 9.70 -2.77 21.95
N ARG A 126 9.29 -2.06 20.89
CA ARG A 126 8.49 -0.83 21.04
C ARG A 126 7.09 -1.09 21.59
N GLY A 127 6.43 -2.18 21.18
CA GLY A 127 5.11 -2.55 21.70
C GLY A 127 5.14 -2.82 23.21
N MET A 128 6.13 -3.57 23.68
CA MET A 128 6.31 -3.86 25.10
C MET A 128 6.61 -2.60 25.93
N VAL A 129 7.45 -1.69 25.43
CA VAL A 129 7.74 -0.42 26.12
C VAL A 129 6.48 0.44 26.24
N GLN A 130 5.69 0.58 25.16
CA GLN A 130 4.45 1.35 25.19
C GLN A 130 3.41 0.76 26.15
N GLU A 131 3.34 -0.57 26.24
CA GLU A 131 2.42 -1.25 27.16
C GLU A 131 2.82 -1.06 28.62
N HIS A 132 4.12 -1.17 28.93
CA HIS A 132 4.64 -0.90 30.26
C HIS A 132 4.41 0.56 30.68
N GLU A 133 4.64 1.53 29.79
CA GLU A 133 4.35 2.95 30.05
C GLU A 133 2.87 3.19 30.34
N ARG A 134 1.96 2.54 29.60
CA ARG A 134 0.51 2.59 29.86
C ARG A 134 0.15 2.02 31.22
N GLN A 135 0.77 0.92 31.64
CA GLN A 135 0.54 0.33 32.96
C GLN A 135 1.02 1.25 34.09
N LEU A 136 2.22 1.83 33.96
CA LEU A 136 2.74 2.80 34.93
C LEU A 136 1.86 4.05 35.02
N ALA A 137 1.37 4.56 33.89
CA ALA A 137 0.44 5.69 33.87
C ALA A 137 -0.87 5.37 34.62
N LYS A 138 -1.45 4.19 34.40
CA LYS A 138 -2.66 3.72 35.13
C LYS A 138 -2.40 3.63 36.64
N PHE A 139 -1.25 3.10 37.05
CA PHE A 139 -0.92 2.98 38.47
C PHE A 139 -0.75 4.34 39.14
N ARG A 140 -0.05 5.28 38.48
CA ARG A 140 0.11 6.66 38.94
C ARG A 140 -1.24 7.36 39.09
N ALA A 141 -2.14 7.21 38.11
CA ALA A 141 -3.48 7.79 38.18
C ALA A 141 -4.31 7.25 39.35
N ARG A 142 -4.29 5.93 39.58
CA ARG A 142 -4.97 5.30 40.74
C ARG A 142 -4.42 5.80 42.08
N ARG A 143 -3.10 5.90 42.19
CA ARG A 143 -2.45 6.42 43.40
C ARG A 143 -2.81 7.88 43.66
N ALA A 144 -2.81 8.71 42.62
CA ALA A 144 -3.22 10.11 42.72
C ALA A 144 -4.69 10.25 43.14
N ALA A 145 -5.60 9.46 42.57
CA ALA A 145 -7.02 9.45 42.94
C ALA A 145 -7.25 9.03 44.40
N ARG A 146 -6.51 8.03 44.90
CA ARG A 146 -6.59 7.61 46.31
C ARG A 146 -6.14 8.71 47.26
N LEU A 147 -5.00 9.35 46.96
CA LEU A 147 -4.47 10.45 47.78
C LEU A 147 -5.37 11.70 47.76
N ALA A 148 -6.07 11.95 46.66
CA ALA A 148 -7.06 13.02 46.57
C ALA A 148 -8.31 12.71 47.41
N GLY A 149 -8.80 11.47 47.39
CA GLY A 149 -9.96 11.04 48.19
C GLY A 149 -9.71 11.01 49.70
N GLU A 150 -8.48 10.73 50.14
CA GLU A 150 -8.08 10.79 51.56
C GLU A 150 -8.00 12.22 52.12
N LYS A 151 -7.82 13.24 51.27
CA LYS A 151 -7.76 14.66 51.69
C LYS A 151 -9.13 15.35 51.81
N SER A 152 -10.21 14.69 51.39
CA SER A 152 -11.58 15.23 51.45
C SER A 152 -12.43 14.65 52.59
N ARG A 153 -11.81 13.93 53.53
CA ARG A 153 -12.41 13.50 54.80
C ARG A 153 -11.77 14.25 55.94
#